data_AF-A0A1H6WDS3-F1
#
_entry.id   AF-A0A1H6WDS3-F1
#
_cell.length_a   1.000
_cell.length_b   1.000
_cell.length_c   1.000
_cell.angle_alpha   90.00
_cell.angle_beta   90.00
_cell.angle_gamma   90.00
#
_symmetry.space_group_name_H-M   'P 1'
#
loop_
_entity.id
_entity.type
_entity.pdbx_description
1 polymer ?
#
loop_
_entity_poly.entity_id
_entity_poly.type
_entity_poly.pdbx_seq_one_letter_code
_entity_poly.pdbx_strand_id
1 'polypeptide(L)'
;MTGSTLKAALLAAAAAMGLAVAMAAPASARTDVDRYEFPIGRFYDNLIAPTAGITPFEQELVAVVGMSASQYCAGESPELSDELDRISADGALVHERFVTQRATMEVYDGGGLGILDYLDTVHCPALAAGVAPDPVGVGTANLKDKATVDFSAFPVVTIEAVNGANGTVVTPTGERLAVATHSEVEVYIELDPATGEPVVVEEVPLAMSVSVLNRR
;
A
#
# COMPACT_ATOMS: atom_id res chain seq x y z
N MET A 1 -21.41 83.67 -15.56
CA MET A 1 -20.44 83.51 -16.65
C MET A 1 -19.10 83.13 -16.05
N THR A 2 -18.56 81.99 -16.51
CA THR A 2 -17.14 81.58 -16.59
C THR A 2 -16.30 81.56 -15.29
N GLY A 3 -15.69 80.46 -14.84
CA GLY A 3 -15.45 79.19 -15.50
C GLY A 3 -15.09 78.10 -14.49
N SER A 4 -15.86 77.01 -14.55
CA SER A 4 -15.58 75.72 -13.91
C SER A 4 -14.83 74.83 -14.92
N THR A 5 -13.51 75.00 -15.02
CA THR A 5 -12.66 74.14 -15.85
C THR A 5 -11.33 73.92 -15.16
N LEU A 6 -11.33 73.18 -14.04
CA LEU A 6 -10.15 72.47 -13.51
C LEU A 6 -10.54 71.67 -12.25
N LYS A 7 -11.39 70.65 -12.43
CA LYS A 7 -11.61 69.54 -11.47
C LYS A 7 -12.39 68.38 -12.12
N ALA A 8 -12.17 68.15 -13.41
CA ALA A 8 -12.75 67.06 -14.20
C ALA A 8 -11.65 66.12 -14.70
N ALA A 9 -10.88 65.57 -13.76
CA ALA A 9 -9.90 64.52 -14.02
C ALA A 9 -9.67 63.70 -12.75
N LEU A 10 -10.73 63.03 -12.26
CA LEU A 10 -10.66 61.90 -11.30
C LEU A 10 -12.05 61.27 -11.10
N LEU A 11 -12.85 61.20 -12.17
CA LEU A 11 -14.15 60.54 -12.23
C LEU A 11 -14.20 59.68 -13.50
N ALA A 12 -13.23 58.77 -13.60
CA ALA A 12 -13.20 57.69 -14.57
C ALA A 12 -12.25 56.60 -14.06
N ALA A 13 -12.52 56.10 -12.85
CA ALA A 13 -11.93 54.87 -12.35
C ALA A 13 -13.04 54.04 -11.69
N ALA A 14 -13.80 53.38 -12.57
CA ALA A 14 -14.49 52.13 -12.31
C ALA A 14 -15.41 52.06 -11.08
N ALA A 15 -16.54 52.76 -11.19
CA ALA A 15 -17.81 52.15 -10.80
C ALA A 15 -18.05 50.89 -11.69
N ALA A 16 -17.36 49.80 -11.34
CA ALA A 16 -17.57 48.45 -11.87
C ALA A 16 -17.20 47.39 -10.83
N MET A 17 -17.29 47.71 -9.53
CA MET A 17 -17.39 46.71 -8.47
C MET A 17 -18.86 46.36 -8.23
N GLY A 18 -19.54 46.02 -9.32
CA GLY A 18 -20.81 45.33 -9.29
C GLY A 18 -20.53 43.84 -9.15
N LEU A 19 -20.83 43.30 -7.97
CA LEU A 19 -21.41 41.98 -7.78
C LEU A 19 -21.11 40.95 -8.89
N ALA A 20 -19.88 40.44 -8.96
CA ALA A 20 -19.59 39.18 -9.62
C ALA A 20 -19.44 38.10 -8.55
N VAL A 21 -20.57 37.67 -8.01
CA VAL A 21 -20.70 36.30 -7.50
C VAL A 21 -20.71 35.41 -8.75
N ALA A 22 -19.52 35.03 -9.20
CA ALA A 22 -19.35 33.90 -10.08
C ALA A 22 -18.32 33.02 -9.38
N MET A 23 -18.84 31.90 -8.88
CA MET A 23 -18.09 30.84 -8.26
C MET A 23 -16.96 30.39 -9.20
N ALA A 24 -15.76 30.91 -8.98
CA ALA A 24 -14.54 30.21 -9.29
C ALA A 24 -14.20 29.39 -8.05
N ALA A 25 -15.02 28.36 -7.78
CA ALA A 25 -14.41 27.16 -7.23
C ALA A 25 -13.26 26.83 -8.18
N PRO A 26 -12.01 26.61 -7.71
CA PRO A 26 -11.00 26.06 -8.57
C PRO A 26 -11.51 24.66 -8.94
N ALA A 27 -12.22 24.58 -10.07
CA ALA A 27 -12.49 23.34 -10.74
C ALA A 27 -11.12 22.76 -11.05
N SER A 28 -10.80 21.68 -10.33
CA SER A 28 -9.64 20.83 -10.56
C SER A 28 -8.29 21.53 -10.44
N ALA A 29 -7.95 21.99 -9.23
CA ALA A 29 -6.64 21.60 -8.71
C ALA A 29 -6.76 20.11 -8.35
N ARG A 30 -6.75 19.25 -9.38
CA ARG A 30 -6.17 17.93 -9.18
C ARG A 30 -4.74 18.29 -8.87
N THR A 31 -4.40 18.37 -7.58
CA THR A 31 -3.01 18.31 -7.16
C THR A 31 -2.39 17.21 -7.99
N ASP A 32 -1.23 17.47 -8.59
CA ASP A 32 -0.48 16.42 -9.25
C ASP A 32 -0.33 15.32 -8.20
N VAL A 33 -1.22 14.32 -8.27
CA VAL A 33 -1.07 13.09 -7.52
C VAL A 33 0.10 12.50 -8.25
N ASP A 34 1.29 12.65 -7.66
CA ASP A 34 2.50 12.04 -8.15
C ASP A 34 2.14 10.62 -8.59
N ARG A 35 2.34 10.35 -9.87
CA ARG A 35 2.09 9.03 -10.44
C ARG A 35 3.14 8.11 -9.82
N TYR A 36 2.85 7.56 -8.66
CA TYR A 36 3.81 6.71 -7.97
C TYR A 36 3.90 5.36 -8.67
N GLU A 37 5.14 4.97 -8.89
CA GLU A 37 5.53 3.64 -9.35
C GLU A 37 5.44 2.66 -8.18
N PHE A 38 4.34 1.89 -8.20
CA PHE A 38 4.15 0.51 -7.70
C PHE A 38 4.61 0.15 -6.26
N PRO A 39 3.70 -0.38 -5.39
CA PRO A 39 4.14 -1.22 -4.27
C PRO A 39 5.05 -2.34 -4.78
N ILE A 40 6.29 -2.39 -4.29
CA ILE A 40 7.35 -3.28 -4.78
C ILE A 40 7.05 -4.74 -4.38
N GLY A 41 6.31 -4.99 -3.31
CA GLY A 41 5.84 -6.34 -2.97
C GLY A 41 5.00 -6.42 -1.69
N ARG A 42 4.37 -7.59 -1.47
CA ARG A 42 3.60 -7.95 -0.28
C ARG A 42 3.83 -9.42 0.08
N PHE A 43 3.90 -9.69 1.37
CA PHE A 43 4.08 -11.01 1.96
C PHE A 43 2.81 -11.46 2.67
N TYR A 44 2.46 -12.74 2.51
CA TYR A 44 1.27 -13.34 3.09
C TYR A 44 1.60 -14.73 3.62
N ASP A 45 0.99 -15.11 4.74
CA ASP A 45 1.01 -16.47 5.29
C ASP A 45 -0.31 -16.76 6.01
N ASN A 46 -0.44 -17.95 6.59
CA ASN A 46 -1.63 -18.39 7.33
C ASN A 46 -1.42 -18.45 8.85
N LEU A 47 -0.29 -17.97 9.38
CA LEU A 47 0.07 -18.22 10.79
C LEU A 47 -0.81 -17.50 11.79
N ILE A 48 -1.31 -16.31 11.43
CA ILE A 48 -1.92 -15.40 12.40
C ILE A 48 -3.40 -15.73 12.60
N ALA A 49 -4.14 -15.96 11.52
CA ALA A 49 -5.57 -16.17 11.60
C ALA A 49 -6.02 -17.19 10.54
N PRO A 50 -6.01 -18.50 10.86
CA PRO A 50 -6.49 -19.49 9.91
C PRO A 50 -7.97 -19.26 9.62
N THR A 51 -8.30 -18.99 8.36
CA THR A 51 -9.68 -18.86 7.86
C THR A 51 -10.46 -20.16 8.12
N ALA A 52 -11.76 -20.07 8.40
CA ALA A 52 -12.57 -21.28 8.54
C ALA A 52 -12.57 -22.09 7.22
N GLY A 53 -12.21 -23.38 7.30
CA GLY A 53 -12.29 -24.30 6.16
C GLY A 53 -11.05 -24.38 5.26
N ILE A 54 -9.86 -24.00 5.75
CA ILE A 54 -8.57 -24.32 5.12
C ILE A 54 -8.11 -25.73 5.49
N THR A 55 -7.49 -26.40 4.51
CA THR A 55 -6.89 -27.73 4.65
C THR A 55 -5.53 -27.68 5.36
N PRO A 56 -5.01 -28.80 5.88
CA PRO A 56 -3.67 -28.85 6.48
C PRO A 56 -2.56 -28.38 5.53
N PHE A 57 -2.65 -28.74 4.24
CA PHE A 57 -1.72 -28.25 3.22
C PHE A 57 -1.78 -26.73 3.08
N GLU A 58 -2.97 -26.14 3.05
CA GLU A 58 -3.10 -24.69 2.89
C GLU A 58 -2.57 -23.92 4.11
N GLN A 59 -2.67 -24.48 5.32
CA GLN A 59 -2.13 -23.86 6.53
C GLN A 59 -0.62 -23.65 6.47
N GLU A 60 0.08 -24.43 5.66
CA GLU A 60 1.53 -24.33 5.47
C GLU A 60 1.91 -23.41 4.31
N LEU A 61 0.95 -22.90 3.54
CA LEU A 61 1.24 -22.03 2.41
C LEU A 61 1.63 -20.62 2.83
N VAL A 62 2.65 -20.11 2.16
CA VAL A 62 3.05 -18.70 2.18
C VAL A 62 3.06 -18.16 0.76
N ALA A 63 2.81 -16.86 0.59
CA ALA A 63 2.73 -16.24 -0.72
C ALA A 63 3.47 -14.90 -0.77
N VAL A 64 4.14 -14.67 -1.90
CA VAL A 64 4.81 -13.41 -2.25
C VAL A 64 4.12 -12.82 -3.49
N VAL A 65 3.74 -11.55 -3.42
CA VAL A 65 2.99 -10.88 -4.49
C VAL A 65 3.64 -9.55 -4.83
N GLY A 66 3.78 -9.24 -6.11
CA GLY A 66 4.38 -7.99 -6.60
C GLY A 66 5.91 -8.05 -6.73
N MET A 67 6.54 -8.96 -5.99
CA MET A 67 7.94 -9.36 -6.14
C MET A 67 8.08 -10.88 -6.13
N SER A 68 9.30 -11.36 -6.31
CA SER A 68 9.69 -12.74 -6.03
C SER A 68 10.38 -12.89 -4.69
N ALA A 69 10.31 -14.09 -4.10
CA ALA A 69 11.08 -14.40 -2.88
C ALA A 69 12.59 -14.20 -3.08
N SER A 70 13.09 -14.48 -4.29
CA SER A 70 14.50 -14.27 -4.64
C SER A 70 14.91 -12.79 -4.70
N GLN A 71 14.01 -11.89 -5.15
CA GLN A 71 14.27 -10.45 -5.12
C GLN A 71 14.38 -9.93 -3.68
N TYR A 72 13.49 -10.37 -2.80
CA TYR A 72 13.58 -10.05 -1.38
C TYR A 72 14.95 -10.43 -0.80
N CYS A 73 15.40 -11.65 -1.06
CA CYS A 73 16.71 -12.14 -0.61
C CYS A 73 17.90 -11.37 -1.20
N ALA A 74 17.72 -10.65 -2.30
CA ALA A 74 18.73 -9.77 -2.89
C ALA A 74 18.82 -8.38 -2.22
N GLY A 75 18.01 -8.13 -1.19
CA GLY A 75 17.97 -6.86 -0.46
C GLY A 75 16.96 -5.86 -1.02
N GLU A 76 16.12 -6.27 -1.97
CA GLU A 76 14.95 -5.49 -2.40
C GLU A 76 13.82 -5.77 -1.39
N SER A 77 13.87 -5.18 -0.19
CA SER A 77 12.75 -5.29 0.77
C SER A 77 11.60 -4.38 0.32
N PRO A 78 10.33 -4.78 0.46
CA PRO A 78 9.25 -3.82 0.36
C PRO A 78 9.44 -2.73 1.43
N GLU A 79 9.47 -1.48 1.01
CA GLU A 79 9.65 -0.34 1.90
C GLU A 79 8.32 0.02 2.57
N LEU A 80 8.28 0.07 3.91
CA LEU A 80 7.13 0.56 4.69
C LEU A 80 6.96 2.08 4.56
N SER A 81 8.02 2.81 4.20
CA SER A 81 8.00 4.27 3.89
C SER A 81 7.02 4.63 2.77
N ASP A 82 6.67 3.67 1.91
CA ASP A 82 5.65 3.81 0.86
C ASP A 82 4.26 4.22 1.37
N GLU A 83 3.95 3.97 2.64
CA GLU A 83 2.66 4.28 3.26
C GLU A 83 2.64 5.68 3.90
N LEU A 84 3.79 6.16 4.38
CA LEU A 84 3.95 7.47 5.04
C LEU A 84 4.17 8.63 4.05
N ASP A 85 4.97 8.43 3.01
CA ASP A 85 5.44 9.52 2.14
C ASP A 85 4.35 10.13 1.23
N ARG A 86 3.13 9.57 1.23
CA ARG A 86 2.12 9.78 0.19
C ARG A 86 0.87 10.54 0.62
N ILE A 87 0.95 11.25 1.74
CA ILE A 87 -0.18 11.94 2.32
C ILE A 87 -0.25 13.37 1.82
N SER A 88 -1.29 13.63 1.02
CA SER A 88 -1.62 14.97 0.52
C SER A 88 -1.74 15.95 1.70
N ALA A 89 -1.00 17.06 1.63
CA ALA A 89 -1.02 18.16 2.60
C ALA A 89 -2.32 19.01 2.52
N ASP A 90 -3.49 18.36 2.46
CA ASP A 90 -4.79 19.03 2.48
C ASP A 90 -5.20 19.49 3.89
N GLY A 91 -4.34 19.25 4.89
CA GLY A 91 -4.52 19.65 6.27
C GLY A 91 -5.45 18.73 7.08
N ALA A 92 -5.89 17.59 6.51
CA ALA A 92 -6.52 16.55 7.28
C ALA A 92 -5.52 15.93 8.27
N LEU A 93 -6.03 15.37 9.37
CA LEU A 93 -5.24 14.58 10.31
C LEU A 93 -5.35 13.08 10.01
N VAL A 94 -6.31 12.68 9.17
CA VAL A 94 -6.56 11.28 8.79
C VAL A 94 -6.62 11.21 7.27
N HIS A 95 -5.87 10.29 6.68
CA HIS A 95 -5.75 10.12 5.25
C HIS A 95 -5.97 8.67 4.84
N GLU A 96 -6.67 8.46 3.72
CA GLU A 96 -6.88 7.13 3.17
C GLU A 96 -6.21 6.99 1.80
N ARG A 97 -5.54 5.86 1.58
CA ARG A 97 -4.92 5.45 0.31
C ARG A 97 -5.56 4.16 -0.17
N PHE A 98 -5.79 4.08 -1.48
CA PHE A 98 -6.27 2.88 -2.15
C PHE A 98 -5.43 2.60 -3.41
N VAL A 99 -4.88 1.40 -3.51
CA VAL A 99 -4.15 0.93 -4.70
C VAL A 99 -4.77 -0.35 -5.21
N THR A 100 -4.85 -0.48 -6.53
CA THR A 100 -5.23 -1.74 -7.20
C THR A 100 -4.34 -1.93 -8.41
N GLN A 101 -3.61 -3.05 -8.44
CA GLN A 101 -2.66 -3.33 -9.51
C GLN A 101 -2.57 -4.81 -9.85
N ARG A 102 -2.16 -5.10 -11.08
CA ARG A 102 -1.80 -6.46 -11.47
C ARG A 102 -0.36 -6.72 -11.03
N ALA A 103 -0.14 -7.86 -10.40
CA ALA A 103 1.14 -8.27 -9.83
C ALA A 103 1.45 -9.74 -10.17
N THR A 104 2.73 -10.10 -10.13
CA THR A 104 3.16 -11.51 -10.05
C THR A 104 2.77 -12.10 -8.71
N MET A 105 2.58 -13.42 -8.66
CA MET A 105 2.29 -14.15 -7.43
C MET A 105 3.07 -15.46 -7.45
N GLU A 106 3.84 -15.70 -6.39
CA GLU A 106 4.54 -16.94 -6.10
C GLU A 106 3.97 -17.50 -4.79
N VAL A 107 3.58 -18.77 -4.80
CA VAL A 107 3.10 -19.48 -3.62
C VAL A 107 4.10 -20.56 -3.29
N TYR A 108 4.47 -20.69 -2.02
CA TYR A 108 5.44 -21.65 -1.53
C TYR A 108 4.81 -22.54 -0.46
N ASP A 109 5.40 -23.73 -0.31
CA ASP A 109 5.24 -24.53 0.90
C ASP A 109 6.17 -23.94 1.97
N GLY A 110 5.57 -23.29 2.96
CA GLY A 110 6.24 -22.66 4.09
C GLY A 110 6.61 -23.65 5.19
N GLY A 111 6.17 -24.90 5.14
CA GLY A 111 6.49 -25.93 6.13
C GLY A 111 6.06 -25.59 7.55
N GLY A 112 5.00 -24.78 7.70
CA GLY A 112 4.51 -24.30 8.99
C GLY A 112 5.27 -23.11 9.59
N LEU A 113 6.16 -22.48 8.83
CA LEU A 113 6.82 -21.23 9.19
C LEU A 113 6.01 -20.01 8.72
N GLY A 114 6.18 -18.88 9.39
CA GLY A 114 5.70 -17.59 8.91
C GLY A 114 6.49 -17.16 7.69
N ILE A 115 5.94 -16.27 6.86
CA ILE A 115 6.61 -15.90 5.61
C ILE A 115 8.02 -15.33 5.83
N LEU A 116 8.21 -14.50 6.87
CA LEU A 116 9.53 -13.94 7.19
C LEU A 116 10.51 -15.02 7.67
N ASP A 117 10.07 -15.88 8.61
CA ASP A 117 10.89 -17.00 9.09
C ASP A 117 11.25 -17.97 7.95
N TYR A 118 10.31 -18.25 7.05
CA TYR A 118 10.54 -19.05 5.86
C TYR A 118 11.58 -18.42 4.94
N LEU A 119 11.46 -17.12 4.65
CA LEU A 119 12.42 -16.42 3.80
C LEU A 119 13.81 -16.43 4.42
N ASP A 120 13.93 -16.10 5.70
CA ASP A 120 15.21 -15.95 6.40
C ASP A 120 15.91 -17.28 6.68
N THR A 121 15.15 -18.34 6.99
CA THR A 121 15.74 -19.62 7.42
C THR A 121 15.75 -20.69 6.33
N VAL A 122 14.89 -20.58 5.32
CA VAL A 122 14.76 -21.58 4.25
C VAL A 122 15.14 -20.99 2.90
N HIS A 123 14.38 -20.01 2.40
CA HIS A 123 14.50 -19.57 1.00
C HIS A 123 15.82 -18.85 0.72
N CYS A 124 16.16 -17.80 1.47
CA CYS A 124 17.36 -17.01 1.23
C CYS A 124 18.66 -17.80 1.43
N PRO A 125 18.81 -18.63 2.48
CA PRO A 125 19.98 -19.51 2.61
C PRO A 125 20.10 -20.52 1.46
N ALA A 126 18.99 -21.14 1.04
CA ALA A 126 18.98 -22.09 -0.06
C ALA A 126 19.30 -21.42 -1.40
N LEU A 127 18.81 -20.19 -1.63
CA LEU A 127 19.14 -19.38 -2.79
C LEU A 127 20.63 -19.06 -2.87
N ALA A 128 21.24 -18.65 -1.75
CA ALA A 128 22.68 -18.41 -1.68
C ALA A 128 23.51 -19.67 -1.97
N ALA A 129 22.96 -20.86 -1.66
CA ALA A 129 23.54 -22.15 -1.98
C ALA A 129 23.21 -22.67 -3.39
N GLY A 130 22.41 -21.93 -4.18
CA GLY A 130 22.01 -22.32 -5.53
C GLY A 130 20.97 -23.45 -5.60
N VAL A 131 20.22 -23.66 -4.52
CA VAL A 131 19.24 -24.74 -4.36
C VAL A 131 17.92 -24.24 -3.74
N ALA A 132 17.54 -22.99 -4.05
CA ALA A 132 16.28 -22.40 -3.57
C ALA A 132 15.08 -23.32 -3.88
N PRO A 133 14.13 -23.49 -2.94
CA PRO A 133 12.89 -24.21 -3.23
C PRO A 133 12.11 -23.54 -4.36
N ASP A 134 11.59 -24.35 -5.27
CA ASP A 134 10.65 -23.88 -6.28
C ASP A 134 9.29 -23.56 -5.64
N PRO A 135 8.57 -22.54 -6.13
CA PRO A 135 7.20 -22.28 -5.70
C PRO A 135 6.27 -23.45 -6.07
N VAL A 136 5.28 -23.72 -5.20
CA VAL A 136 4.20 -24.68 -5.50
C VAL A 136 3.33 -24.21 -6.66
N GLY A 137 3.32 -22.91 -6.93
CA GLY A 137 2.71 -22.34 -8.12
C GLY A 137 3.12 -20.90 -8.38
N VAL A 138 3.13 -20.52 -9.66
CA VAL A 138 3.43 -19.15 -10.10
C VAL A 138 2.30 -18.64 -10.98
N GLY A 139 1.99 -17.35 -10.86
CA GLY A 139 1.04 -16.73 -11.76
C GLY A 139 0.89 -15.23 -11.54
N THR A 140 -0.35 -14.76 -11.66
CA THR A 140 -0.65 -13.34 -11.52
C THR A 140 -1.86 -13.12 -10.63
N ALA A 141 -1.83 -12.01 -9.89
CA ALA A 141 -2.91 -11.58 -9.03
C ALA A 141 -3.25 -10.11 -9.25
N ASN A 142 -4.44 -9.72 -8.82
CA ASN A 142 -4.78 -8.33 -8.60
C ASN A 142 -4.54 -8.02 -7.12
N LEU A 143 -3.47 -7.29 -6.84
CA LEU A 143 -3.17 -6.74 -5.53
C LEU A 143 -4.10 -5.56 -5.26
N LYS A 144 -4.66 -5.54 -4.06
CA LYS A 144 -5.46 -4.45 -3.51
C LYS A 144 -4.85 -4.06 -2.17
N ASP A 145 -4.65 -2.78 -1.99
CA ASP A 145 -4.08 -2.21 -0.79
C ASP A 145 -4.96 -1.03 -0.38
N LYS A 146 -5.41 -1.06 0.87
CA LYS A 146 -6.03 0.07 1.54
C LYS A 146 -5.18 0.39 2.76
N ALA A 147 -4.76 1.63 2.90
CA ALA A 147 -4.15 2.12 4.13
C ALA A 147 -4.91 3.36 4.64
N THR A 148 -5.11 3.43 5.95
CA THR A 148 -5.58 4.63 6.65
C THR A 148 -4.46 5.09 7.56
N VAL A 149 -4.04 6.34 7.44
CA VAL A 149 -2.98 6.93 8.26
C VAL A 149 -3.55 8.05 9.10
N ASP A 150 -3.34 7.98 10.40
CA ASP A 150 -3.87 8.91 11.41
C ASP A 150 -2.74 9.61 12.16
N PHE A 151 -2.70 10.94 12.04
CA PHE A 151 -1.78 11.87 12.72
C PHE A 151 -2.44 12.61 13.89
N SER A 152 -3.67 12.29 14.25
CA SER A 152 -4.42 12.99 15.30
C SER A 152 -3.74 12.93 16.68
N ALA A 153 -2.86 11.96 16.89
CA ALA A 153 -2.09 11.74 18.11
C ALA A 153 -0.59 12.11 17.99
N PHE A 154 -0.22 13.00 17.06
CA PHE A 154 1.17 13.42 16.85
C PHE A 154 1.93 13.72 18.16
N PRO A 155 3.17 13.22 18.35
CA PRO A 155 4.08 12.66 17.34
C PRO A 155 3.87 11.16 17.01
N VAL A 156 2.82 10.54 17.52
CA VAL A 156 2.47 9.17 17.16
C VAL A 156 1.57 9.17 15.93
N VAL A 157 1.93 8.32 14.97
CA VAL A 157 1.18 8.06 13.74
C VAL A 157 0.74 6.61 13.77
N THR A 158 -0.54 6.37 13.53
CA THR A 158 -1.09 5.02 13.40
C THR A 158 -1.46 4.77 11.95
N ILE A 159 -1.07 3.62 11.42
CA ILE A 159 -1.42 3.15 10.08
C ILE A 159 -2.21 1.87 10.21
N GLU A 160 -3.44 1.87 9.70
CA GLU A 160 -4.24 0.66 9.53
C GLU A 160 -4.19 0.24 8.06
N ALA A 161 -3.55 -0.89 7.77
CA ALA A 161 -3.39 -1.41 6.42
C ALA A 161 -4.18 -2.71 6.22
N VAL A 162 -5.03 -2.74 5.19
CA VAL A 162 -5.76 -3.93 4.72
C VAL A 162 -5.33 -4.23 3.30
N ASN A 163 -4.59 -5.31 3.16
CA ASN A 163 -3.98 -5.77 1.93
C ASN A 163 -4.58 -7.10 1.50
N GLY A 164 -4.67 -7.34 0.20
CA GLY A 164 -5.04 -8.64 -0.30
C GLY A 164 -4.78 -8.80 -1.79
N ALA A 165 -4.53 -10.02 -2.22
CA ALA A 165 -4.33 -10.34 -3.62
C ALA A 165 -5.24 -11.49 -4.04
N ASN A 166 -5.91 -11.32 -5.19
CA ASN A 166 -6.72 -12.39 -5.76
C ASN A 166 -6.19 -12.74 -7.14
N GLY A 167 -5.80 -14.00 -7.33
CA GLY A 167 -5.06 -14.42 -8.51
C GLY A 167 -5.29 -15.85 -8.91
N THR A 168 -4.52 -16.25 -9.93
CA THR A 168 -4.42 -17.64 -10.37
C THR A 168 -2.96 -17.99 -10.52
N VAL A 169 -2.57 -19.11 -9.93
CA VAL A 169 -1.25 -19.71 -10.09
C VAL A 169 -1.36 -21.03 -10.83
N VAL A 170 -0.29 -21.39 -11.54
CA VAL A 170 -0.15 -22.67 -12.21
C VAL A 170 0.93 -23.48 -11.49
N THR A 171 0.60 -24.69 -11.08
CA THR A 171 1.54 -25.60 -10.41
C THR A 171 2.50 -26.24 -11.42
N PRO A 172 3.60 -26.86 -10.98
CA PRO A 172 4.48 -27.63 -11.86
C PRO A 172 3.78 -28.78 -12.62
N THR A 173 2.66 -29.30 -12.08
CA THR A 173 1.86 -30.36 -12.72
C THR A 173 0.87 -29.81 -13.75
N GLY A 174 0.79 -28.49 -13.93
CA GLY A 174 -0.13 -27.81 -14.84
C GLY A 174 -1.53 -27.58 -14.26
N GLU A 175 -1.74 -27.88 -12.98
CA GLU A 175 -2.98 -27.55 -12.28
C GLU A 175 -3.09 -26.03 -12.09
N ARG A 176 -4.31 -25.50 -12.22
CA ARG A 176 -4.59 -24.08 -12.01
C ARG A 176 -5.30 -23.89 -10.68
N LEU A 177 -4.68 -23.14 -9.78
CA LEU A 177 -5.22 -22.81 -8.47
C LEU A 177 -5.67 -21.35 -8.48
N ALA A 178 -6.91 -21.08 -8.08
CA ALA A 178 -7.38 -19.74 -7.77
C ALA A 178 -6.98 -19.44 -6.32
N VAL A 179 -6.17 -18.41 -6.10
CA VAL A 179 -5.58 -18.10 -4.79
C VAL A 179 -6.05 -16.73 -4.33
N ALA A 180 -6.50 -16.65 -3.09
CA ALA A 180 -6.75 -15.40 -2.38
C ALA A 180 -5.75 -15.27 -1.24
N THR A 181 -5.20 -14.07 -1.07
CA THR A 181 -4.39 -13.70 0.09
C THR A 181 -5.00 -12.48 0.75
N HIS A 182 -4.80 -12.38 2.06
CA HIS A 182 -5.31 -11.31 2.89
C HIS A 182 -4.32 -11.01 4.00
N SER A 183 -4.12 -9.74 4.32
CA SER A 183 -3.31 -9.27 5.43
C SER A 183 -3.92 -8.00 6.01
N GLU A 184 -4.09 -7.97 7.32
CA GLU A 184 -4.46 -6.80 8.12
C GLU A 184 -3.31 -6.52 9.08
N VAL A 185 -2.79 -5.31 9.05
CA VAL A 185 -1.64 -4.88 9.84
C VAL A 185 -1.94 -3.51 10.42
N GLU A 186 -1.56 -3.32 11.68
CA GLU A 186 -1.51 -2.02 12.30
C GLU A 186 -0.06 -1.63 12.53
N VAL A 187 0.34 -0.44 12.08
CA VAL A 187 1.70 0.09 12.27
C VAL A 187 1.63 1.30 13.18
N TYR A 188 2.45 1.29 14.21
CA TYR A 188 2.63 2.39 15.13
C TYR A 188 4.00 3.02 14.88
N ILE A 189 4.00 4.33 14.62
CA ILE A 189 5.22 5.06 14.30
C ILE A 189 5.31 6.26 15.22
N GLU A 190 6.40 6.35 15.97
CA GLU A 190 6.75 7.56 16.70
C GLU A 190 7.72 8.36 15.84
N LEU A 191 7.41 9.64 15.60
CA LEU A 191 8.26 10.56 14.83
C LEU A 191 9.04 11.49 15.76
N ASP A 192 10.27 11.85 15.39
CA ASP A 192 10.94 13.00 15.99
C ASP A 192 10.17 14.27 15.60
N PRO A 193 9.60 15.04 16.56
CA PRO A 193 8.81 16.22 16.24
C PRO A 193 9.61 17.36 15.59
N ALA A 194 10.95 17.33 15.67
CA ALA A 194 11.82 18.33 15.07
C ALA A 194 12.19 18.02 13.61
N THR A 195 12.37 16.74 13.26
CA THR A 195 12.81 16.31 11.91
C THR A 195 11.68 15.69 11.10
N GLY A 196 10.65 15.15 11.76
CA GLY A 196 9.60 14.34 11.14
C GLY A 196 10.04 12.91 10.81
N GLU A 197 11.25 12.51 11.21
CA GLU A 197 11.79 11.18 10.91
C GLU A 197 11.29 10.12 11.92
N PRO A 198 11.04 8.87 11.51
CA PRO A 198 10.69 7.78 12.42
C PRO A 198 11.80 7.49 13.44
N VAL A 199 11.45 7.47 14.73
CA VAL A 199 12.31 7.03 15.84
C VAL A 199 11.94 5.64 16.36
N VAL A 200 10.67 5.26 16.24
CA VAL A 200 10.15 3.93 16.55
C VAL A 200 9.19 3.51 15.45
N VAL A 201 9.30 2.26 15.01
CA VAL A 201 8.34 1.61 14.10
C VAL A 201 8.00 0.25 14.70
N GLU A 202 6.73 0.05 15.04
CA GLU A 202 6.20 -1.21 15.54
C GLU A 202 5.09 -1.69 14.60
N GLU A 203 5.26 -2.88 14.06
CA GLU A 203 4.29 -3.53 13.18
C GLU A 203 3.56 -4.64 13.93
N VAL A 204 2.24 -4.55 14.00
CA VAL A 204 1.36 -5.50 14.68
C VAL A 204 0.46 -6.15 13.63
N PRO A 205 0.79 -7.37 13.21
CA PRO A 205 -0.06 -8.07 12.24
C PRO A 205 -1.31 -8.61 12.94
N LEU A 206 -2.48 -8.24 12.43
CA LEU A 206 -3.79 -8.53 13.03
C LEU A 206 -4.43 -9.79 12.45
N ALA A 207 -4.29 -10.00 11.14
CA ALA A 207 -4.78 -11.19 10.45
C ALA A 207 -3.98 -11.43 9.18
N MET A 208 -3.58 -12.67 8.90
CA MET A 208 -2.93 -13.05 7.64
C MET A 208 -3.50 -14.38 7.16
N SER A 209 -3.78 -14.48 5.85
CA SER A 209 -4.19 -15.75 5.24
C SER A 209 -3.80 -15.90 3.77
N VAL A 210 -3.70 -17.17 3.35
CA VAL A 210 -3.60 -17.67 1.97
C VAL A 210 -4.65 -18.78 1.80
N SER A 211 -5.45 -18.75 0.74
CA SER A 211 -6.55 -19.71 0.52
C SER A 211 -6.68 -20.12 -0.94
N VAL A 212 -6.96 -21.41 -1.20
CA VAL A 212 -7.25 -21.92 -2.55
C VAL A 212 -8.77 -22.01 -2.75
N LEU A 213 -9.29 -21.24 -3.71
CA LEU A 213 -10.72 -20.99 -3.88
C LEU A 213 -11.43 -22.04 -4.73
N ASN A 214 -10.79 -22.61 -5.73
CA ASN A 214 -11.41 -23.45 -6.76
C ASN A 214 -11.35 -24.96 -6.45
N ARG A 215 -11.68 -25.30 -5.20
CA ARG A 215 -11.77 -26.68 -4.70
C ARG A 215 -12.68 -27.53 -5.60
N ARG A 216 -12.26 -28.75 -5.93
CA ARG A 216 -13.13 -29.79 -6.48
C ARG A 216 -13.71 -30.63 -5.34
#